data_AF-Q9VE57-F1
#
_entry.id   AF-Q9VE57-F1
#
_cell.length_a   1.000
_cell.length_b   1.000
_cell.length_c   1.000
_cell.angle_alpha   90.00
_cell.angle_beta   90.00
_cell.angle_gamma   90.00
#
_symmetry.space_group_name_H-M   'P 1'
#
loop_
_entity.id
_entity.type
_entity.pdbx_description
1 polymer ?
#
loop_
_entity_poly.entity_id
_entity_poly.type
_entity_poly.pdbx_seq_one_letter_code
_entity_poly.pdbx_strand_id
1 'polypeptide(L)'
;MHGSSQLTLTLALAFMLICLGCNHALAQDELFRCSVQYKCSDVKELVWAMSDERCHVFHNDCLLKVEQCARKNSGRSELIETTREICKPSCTKECPDIYDPVCAQIFQEEYLTFSNECEMRNYICTNERPYSFISVGECVEQPVG
;
A
#
# COMPACT_ATOMS: atom_id res chain seq x y z
N MET A 1 2.87 -31.37 40.91
CA MET A 1 3.71 -31.18 39.71
C MET A 1 2.97 -30.57 38.50
N HIS A 2 1.75 -30.03 38.65
CA HIS A 2 0.94 -29.51 37.52
C HIS A 2 1.16 -28.01 37.19
N GLY A 3 1.97 -27.28 37.96
CA GLY A 3 2.13 -25.82 37.80
C GLY A 3 3.05 -25.38 36.65
N SER A 4 4.14 -26.10 36.41
CA SER A 4 5.13 -25.71 35.39
C SER A 4 4.61 -25.86 33.96
N SER A 5 3.83 -26.91 33.69
CA SER A 5 3.31 -27.21 32.34
C SER A 5 2.32 -26.16 31.83
N GLN A 6 1.48 -25.62 32.73
CA GLN A 6 0.53 -24.57 32.36
C GLN A 6 1.26 -23.27 32.06
N LEU A 7 2.25 -22.90 32.89
CA LEU A 7 3.03 -21.68 32.71
C LEU A 7 3.77 -21.68 31.35
N THR A 8 4.41 -22.80 30.99
CA THR A 8 5.08 -22.95 29.70
C THR A 8 4.11 -22.88 28.52
N LEU A 9 2.92 -23.48 28.65
CA LEU A 9 1.90 -23.43 27.60
C LEU A 9 1.41 -21.99 27.40
N THR A 10 1.16 -21.25 28.48
CA THR A 10 0.74 -19.84 28.39
C THR A 10 1.80 -18.92 27.77
N LEU A 11 3.08 -19.12 28.11
CA LEU A 11 4.17 -18.33 27.51
C LEU A 11 4.30 -18.62 26.01
N ALA A 12 4.21 -19.89 25.61
CA ALA A 12 4.26 -20.28 24.21
C ALA A 12 3.09 -19.68 23.41
N LEU A 13 1.88 -19.69 23.98
CA LEU A 13 0.70 -19.10 23.36
C LEU A 13 0.82 -17.58 23.21
N ALA A 14 1.35 -16.89 24.24
CA ALA A 14 1.64 -15.47 24.18
C ALA A 14 2.69 -15.13 23.10
N PHE A 15 3.77 -15.91 23.01
CA PHE A 15 4.80 -15.73 21.99
C PHE A 15 4.25 -15.93 20.57
N MET A 16 3.42 -16.96 20.35
CA MET A 16 2.74 -17.19 19.07
C MET A 16 1.80 -16.03 18.70
N LEU A 17 1.03 -15.50 19.66
CA LEU A 17 0.16 -14.33 19.43
C LEU A 17 0.97 -13.07 19.07
N ILE A 18 2.11 -12.84 19.73
CA ILE A 18 3.03 -11.75 19.39
C ILE A 18 3.58 -11.95 17.97
N CYS A 19 4.04 -13.15 17.62
CA CYS A 19 4.55 -13.46 16.27
C CYS A 19 3.51 -13.24 15.18
N LEU A 20 2.23 -13.56 15.42
CA LEU A 20 1.16 -13.34 14.45
C LEU A 20 0.94 -11.84 14.20
N GLY A 21 0.98 -11.01 15.25
CA GLY A 21 0.85 -9.54 15.13
C GLY A 21 2.00 -8.89 14.36
N CYS A 22 3.21 -9.46 14.39
CA CYS A 22 4.37 -8.91 13.69
C CYS A 22 4.30 -9.00 12.15
N ASN A 23 3.49 -9.90 11.58
CA ASN A 23 3.50 -10.12 10.12
C ASN A 23 2.87 -8.96 9.31
N HIS A 24 1.88 -8.25 9.87
CA HIS A 24 1.17 -7.18 9.13
C HIS A 24 1.97 -5.88 9.05
N ALA A 25 2.86 -5.61 10.00
CA ALA A 25 3.65 -4.37 10.06
C ALA A 25 4.76 -4.28 8.99
N LEU A 26 5.02 -5.36 8.25
CA LEU A 26 6.15 -5.43 7.33
C LEU A 26 5.93 -4.65 6.02
N ALA A 27 4.69 -4.57 5.51
CA ALA A 27 4.47 -4.04 4.15
C ALA A 27 4.71 -2.52 4.01
N GLN A 28 4.29 -1.72 5.00
CA GLN A 28 4.50 -0.26 4.97
C GLN A 28 5.97 0.12 5.21
N ASP A 29 6.66 -0.63 6.09
CA ASP A 29 8.09 -0.45 6.36
C ASP A 29 8.93 -0.65 5.07
N GLU A 30 8.59 -1.67 4.29
CA GLU A 30 9.26 -1.97 3.03
C GLU A 30 9.10 -0.86 1.98
N LEU A 31 7.91 -0.28 1.86
CA LEU A 31 7.67 0.83 0.93
C LEU A 31 8.51 2.06 1.31
N PHE A 32 8.58 2.39 2.61
CA PHE A 32 9.41 3.49 3.09
C PHE A 32 10.90 3.23 2.81
N ARG A 33 11.40 2.03 3.13
CA ARG A 33 12.80 1.65 2.89
C ARG A 33 13.18 1.77 1.41
N CYS A 34 12.34 1.25 0.52
CA CYS A 34 12.56 1.36 -0.91
C CYS A 34 12.47 2.81 -1.41
N SER A 35 11.55 3.62 -0.88
CA SER A 35 11.44 5.04 -1.26
C SER A 35 12.68 5.85 -0.89
N VAL A 36 13.34 5.56 0.24
CA VAL A 36 14.59 6.21 0.63
C VAL A 36 15.74 5.81 -0.31
N GLN A 37 15.75 4.57 -0.79
CA GLN A 37 16.75 4.07 -1.72
C GLN A 37 16.60 4.69 -3.12
N TYR A 38 15.37 4.78 -3.63
CA TYR A 38 15.05 5.30 -4.95
C TYR A 38 14.66 6.78 -4.84
N LYS A 39 15.61 7.69 -5.09
CA LYS A 39 15.38 9.15 -5.10
C LYS A 39 14.65 9.58 -6.37
N CYS A 40 13.36 9.31 -6.45
CA CYS A 40 12.55 9.63 -7.64
C CYS A 40 12.29 11.14 -7.79
N SER A 41 12.21 11.60 -9.03
CA SER A 41 11.75 12.95 -9.36
C SER A 41 10.21 13.04 -9.31
N ASP A 42 9.70 14.26 -9.34
CA ASP A 42 8.28 14.58 -9.47
C ASP A 42 7.83 14.75 -10.93
N VAL A 43 8.66 14.34 -11.90
CA VAL A 43 8.31 14.34 -13.32
C VAL A 43 7.14 13.39 -13.56
N LYS A 44 6.07 13.89 -14.20
CA LYS A 44 4.86 13.14 -14.51
C LYS A 44 4.99 12.44 -15.88
N GLU A 45 5.34 11.18 -15.84
CA GLU A 45 5.40 10.28 -17.00
C GLU A 45 4.70 8.97 -16.63
N LEU A 46 3.37 8.93 -16.75
CA LEU A 46 2.59 7.83 -16.18
C LEU A 46 3.02 6.46 -16.72
N VAL A 47 3.26 5.53 -15.79
CA VAL A 47 3.59 4.13 -16.10
C VAL A 47 2.49 3.22 -15.58
N TRP A 48 2.14 2.21 -16.37
CA TRP A 48 1.03 1.29 -16.10
C TRP A 48 1.57 -0.12 -15.90
N ALA A 49 1.08 -0.80 -14.88
CA ALA A 49 1.46 -2.19 -14.61
C ALA A 49 0.29 -2.97 -14.01
N MET A 50 0.34 -4.30 -14.12
CA MET A 50 -0.70 -5.19 -13.60
C MET A 50 -0.13 -6.22 -12.63
N SER A 51 -0.89 -6.55 -11.60
CA SER A 51 -0.64 -7.68 -10.70
C SER A 51 -1.97 -8.20 -10.18
N ASP A 52 -2.13 -9.51 -10.02
CA ASP A 52 -3.34 -10.13 -9.45
C ASP A 52 -4.64 -9.58 -10.07
N GLU A 53 -4.67 -9.52 -11.41
CA GLU A 53 -5.78 -8.98 -12.21
C GLU A 53 -6.14 -7.51 -11.93
N ARG A 54 -5.38 -6.78 -11.13
CA ARG A 54 -5.59 -5.35 -10.83
C ARG A 54 -4.60 -4.50 -11.62
N CYS A 55 -5.12 -3.39 -12.14
CA CYS A 55 -4.31 -2.34 -12.75
C CYS A 55 -3.75 -1.37 -11.71
N HIS A 56 -2.50 -0.95 -11.92
CA HIS A 56 -1.78 0.03 -11.13
C HIS A 56 -1.21 1.10 -12.06
N VAL A 57 -1.34 2.37 -11.65
CA VAL A 57 -0.75 3.52 -12.33
C VAL A 57 0.23 4.21 -11.39
N PHE A 58 1.41 4.51 -11.91
CA PHE A 58 2.50 5.17 -11.20
C PHE A 58 2.81 6.49 -11.87
N HIS A 59 3.26 7.48 -11.09
CA HIS A 59 3.56 8.81 -11.61
C HIS A 59 4.77 8.83 -12.55
N ASN A 60 5.72 7.91 -12.36
CA ASN A 60 6.84 7.65 -13.27
C ASN A 60 7.45 6.25 -13.04
N ASP A 61 8.39 5.87 -13.91
CA ASP A 61 9.07 4.56 -13.89
C ASP A 61 9.83 4.29 -12.58
N CYS A 62 10.37 5.34 -11.97
CA CYS A 62 11.11 5.26 -10.73
C CYS A 62 10.19 4.81 -9.60
N LEU A 63 8.98 5.36 -9.53
CA LEU A 63 7.98 5.00 -8.52
C LEU A 63 7.42 3.59 -8.72
N LEU A 64 7.32 3.11 -9.96
CA LEU A 64 7.06 1.70 -10.23
C LEU A 64 8.18 0.82 -9.65
N LYS A 65 9.46 1.18 -9.83
CA LYS A 65 10.60 0.43 -9.27
C LYS A 65 10.62 0.43 -7.75
N VAL A 66 10.18 1.52 -7.11
CA VAL A 66 10.00 1.60 -5.65
C VAL A 66 8.99 0.56 -5.18
N GLU A 67 7.80 0.51 -5.80
CA GLU A 67 6.77 -0.45 -5.45
C GLU A 67 7.25 -1.89 -5.74
N GLN A 68 7.95 -2.14 -6.84
CA GLN A 68 8.54 -3.45 -7.13
C GLN A 68 9.55 -3.91 -6.06
N CYS A 69 10.40 -3.01 -5.59
CA CYS A 69 11.31 -3.27 -4.48
C CYS A 69 10.54 -3.67 -3.20
N ALA A 70 9.50 -2.90 -2.86
CA ALA A 70 8.69 -3.17 -1.67
C ALA A 70 7.93 -4.50 -1.78
N ARG A 71 7.37 -4.80 -2.96
CA ARG A 71 6.65 -6.05 -3.24
C ARG A 71 7.56 -7.26 -3.15
N LYS A 72 8.76 -7.18 -3.73
CA LYS A 72 9.78 -8.23 -3.65
C LYS A 72 10.15 -8.54 -2.19
N ASN A 73 10.40 -7.51 -1.39
CA ASN A 73 10.81 -7.70 0.00
C ASN A 73 9.68 -8.21 0.90
N SER A 74 8.42 -7.91 0.55
CA SER A 74 7.22 -8.38 1.27
C SER A 74 6.59 -9.66 0.70
N GLY A 75 7.19 -10.27 -0.34
CA GLY A 75 6.67 -11.50 -0.96
C GLY A 75 5.36 -11.30 -1.74
N ARG A 76 5.04 -10.07 -2.15
CA ARG A 76 3.88 -9.78 -3.01
C ARG A 76 4.19 -10.15 -4.47
N SER A 77 3.15 -10.44 -5.26
CA SER A 77 3.26 -10.74 -6.69
C SER A 77 3.95 -9.60 -7.45
N GLU A 78 4.68 -9.91 -8.51
CA GLU A 78 5.38 -8.89 -9.31
C GLU A 78 4.39 -8.02 -10.12
N LEU A 79 4.73 -6.75 -10.33
CA LEU A 79 4.02 -5.87 -11.27
C LEU A 79 4.54 -6.10 -12.69
N ILE A 80 3.64 -6.43 -13.61
CA ILE A 80 3.99 -6.59 -15.03
C ILE A 80 3.65 -5.30 -15.76
N GLU A 81 4.67 -4.59 -16.24
CA GLU A 81 4.50 -3.40 -17.07
C GLU A 81 3.63 -3.69 -18.29
N THR A 82 2.70 -2.78 -18.59
CA THR A 82 1.76 -2.93 -19.69
C THR A 82 1.36 -1.55 -20.22
N THR A 83 0.49 -1.51 -21.22
CA THR A 83 -0.05 -0.25 -21.74
C THR A 83 -1.28 0.20 -20.95
N ARG A 84 -1.55 1.49 -21.03
CA ARG A 84 -2.77 2.09 -20.49
C ARG A 84 -4.03 1.38 -20.99
N GLU A 85 -4.08 1.05 -22.27
CA GLU A 85 -5.24 0.43 -22.93
C GLU A 85 -5.55 -0.96 -22.38
N ILE A 86 -4.51 -1.74 -22.05
CA ILE A 86 -4.64 -3.07 -21.48
C ILE A 86 -4.96 -2.98 -19.98
N CYS A 87 -4.31 -2.06 -19.27
CA CYS A 87 -4.42 -1.92 -17.83
C CYS A 87 -5.75 -1.31 -17.38
N LYS A 88 -6.10 -0.14 -17.93
CA LYS A 88 -7.18 0.72 -17.43
C LYS A 88 -8.55 0.04 -17.28
N PRO A 89 -8.98 -0.90 -18.14
CA PRO A 89 -10.22 -1.66 -17.93
C PRO A 89 -10.27 -2.44 -16.60
N SER A 90 -9.10 -2.75 -16.03
CA SER A 90 -8.95 -3.49 -14.76
C SER A 90 -8.70 -2.60 -13.54
N CYS A 91 -8.94 -1.29 -13.65
CA CYS A 91 -8.84 -0.35 -12.52
C CYS A 91 -9.92 -0.59 -11.46
N THR A 92 -11.17 -0.67 -11.89
CA THR A 92 -12.33 -0.80 -11.00
C THR A 92 -12.46 -2.23 -10.51
N LYS A 93 -12.48 -2.40 -9.19
CA LYS A 93 -12.79 -3.67 -8.52
C LYS A 93 -13.93 -3.46 -7.53
N GLU A 94 -14.65 -4.53 -7.24
CA GLU A 94 -15.58 -4.56 -6.13
C GLU A 94 -14.82 -4.40 -4.82
N CYS A 95 -15.20 -3.40 -4.03
CA CYS A 95 -14.59 -3.11 -2.75
C CYS A 95 -15.53 -3.50 -1.61
N PRO A 96 -14.99 -3.92 -0.45
CA PRO A 96 -15.80 -4.19 0.72
C PRO A 96 -16.48 -2.90 1.21
N ASP A 97 -17.73 -3.01 1.65
CA ASP A 97 -18.46 -1.95 2.33
C ASP A 97 -18.01 -1.86 3.80
N ILE A 98 -16.74 -1.47 3.97
CA ILE A 98 -16.09 -1.22 5.26
C ILE A 98 -15.47 0.16 5.25
N TYR A 99 -15.60 0.83 6.39
CA TYR A 99 -14.92 2.08 6.66
C TYR A 99 -13.62 1.79 7.43
N ASP A 100 -12.52 1.77 6.71
CA ASP A 100 -11.13 1.60 7.17
C ASP A 100 -10.27 2.66 6.46
N PRO A 101 -10.35 3.92 6.90
CA PRO A 101 -9.98 5.06 6.07
C PRO A 101 -8.48 5.10 5.78
N VAL A 102 -8.17 5.61 4.60
CA VAL A 102 -6.79 5.94 4.21
C VAL A 102 -6.73 7.37 3.71
N CYS A 103 -5.64 8.05 4.07
CA CYS A 103 -5.31 9.37 3.54
C CYS A 103 -4.28 9.20 2.44
N ALA A 104 -4.57 9.73 1.25
CA ALA A 104 -3.62 9.77 0.16
C ALA A 104 -3.31 11.21 -0.24
N GLN A 105 -2.03 11.51 -0.42
CA GLN A 105 -1.60 12.74 -1.07
C GLN A 105 -1.51 12.48 -2.57
N ILE A 106 -2.26 13.24 -3.37
CA ILE A 106 -2.10 13.19 -4.82
C ILE A 106 -0.88 14.03 -5.22
N PHE A 107 -0.11 13.59 -6.22
CA PHE A 107 1.12 14.30 -6.64
C PHE A 107 0.86 15.79 -6.91
N GLN A 108 1.51 16.67 -6.14
CA GLN A 108 1.40 18.13 -6.24
C GLN A 108 -0.04 18.66 -6.09
N GLU A 109 -0.90 17.89 -5.45
CA GLU A 109 -2.34 18.14 -5.33
C GLU A 109 -2.76 17.95 -3.85
N GLU A 110 -4.06 17.95 -3.59
CA GLU A 110 -4.63 17.84 -2.25
C GLU A 110 -4.46 16.46 -1.60
N TYR A 111 -4.68 16.45 -0.28
CA TYR A 111 -4.88 15.23 0.48
C TYR A 111 -6.35 14.82 0.38
N LEU A 112 -6.59 13.55 0.08
CA LEU A 112 -7.92 12.97 -0.04
C LEU A 112 -8.07 11.79 0.93
N THR A 113 -9.13 11.84 1.74
CA THR A 113 -9.55 10.70 2.55
C THR A 113 -10.42 9.76 1.71
N PHE A 114 -10.06 8.49 1.69
CA PHE A 114 -10.87 7.42 1.09
C PHE A 114 -11.42 6.53 2.20
N SER A 115 -12.63 5.98 1.98
CA SER A 115 -13.29 5.10 2.94
C SER A 115 -12.50 3.82 3.22
N ASN A 116 -11.76 3.32 2.23
CA ASN A 116 -10.80 2.24 2.37
C ASN A 116 -9.76 2.24 1.23
N GLU A 117 -8.70 1.44 1.39
CA GLU A 117 -7.61 1.35 0.40
C GLU A 117 -8.08 0.84 -0.97
N CYS A 118 -9.10 -0.03 -1.02
CA CYS A 118 -9.64 -0.52 -2.29
C CYS A 118 -10.27 0.61 -3.10
N GLU A 119 -11.09 1.45 -2.45
CA GLU A 119 -11.72 2.61 -3.08
C GLU A 119 -10.70 3.66 -3.50
N MET A 120 -9.67 3.89 -2.67
CA MET A 120 -8.52 4.71 -3.07
C MET A 120 -7.91 4.19 -4.37
N ARG A 121 -7.53 2.91 -4.44
CA ARG A 121 -6.88 2.33 -5.64
C ARG A 121 -7.78 2.43 -6.88
N ASN A 122 -9.09 2.22 -6.74
CA ASN A 122 -10.05 2.40 -7.82
C ASN A 122 -10.02 3.86 -8.33
N TYR A 123 -10.13 4.83 -7.43
CA TYR A 123 -10.13 6.25 -7.77
C TYR A 123 -8.82 6.69 -8.45
N ILE A 124 -7.68 6.35 -7.86
CA ILE A 124 -6.35 6.70 -8.36
C ILE A 124 -6.14 6.19 -9.79
N CYS A 125 -6.50 4.93 -10.02
CA CYS A 125 -6.31 4.26 -11.30
C CYS A 125 -7.27 4.80 -12.37
N THR A 126 -8.56 4.94 -12.05
CA THR A 126 -9.57 5.40 -13.01
C THR A 126 -9.35 6.85 -13.44
N ASN A 127 -8.94 7.71 -12.51
CA ASN A 127 -8.73 9.14 -12.73
C ASN A 127 -7.30 9.49 -13.15
N GLU A 128 -6.37 8.53 -13.22
CA GLU A 128 -4.97 8.78 -13.60
C GLU A 128 -4.28 9.81 -12.67
N ARG A 129 -4.60 9.71 -11.39
CA ARG A 129 -4.13 10.60 -10.33
C ARG A 129 -3.30 9.79 -9.32
N PRO A 130 -2.08 9.35 -9.67
CA PRO A 130 -1.22 8.60 -8.75
C PRO A 130 -0.99 9.38 -7.45
N TYR A 131 -0.90 8.65 -6.33
CA TYR A 131 -0.57 9.22 -5.03
C TYR A 131 0.95 9.28 -4.82
N SER A 132 1.44 10.30 -4.13
CA SER A 132 2.83 10.42 -3.69
C SER A 132 3.06 9.87 -2.29
N PHE A 133 1.99 9.78 -1.49
CA PHE A 133 2.04 9.33 -0.11
C PHE A 133 0.70 8.70 0.29
N ILE A 134 0.75 7.70 1.17
CA ILE A 134 -0.42 7.04 1.76
C ILE A 134 -0.18 6.83 3.26
N SER A 135 -1.21 7.08 4.08
CA SER A 135 -1.24 6.74 5.49
C SER A 135 -2.58 6.12 5.90
N VAL A 136 -2.56 5.32 6.96
CA VAL A 136 -3.77 4.79 7.61
C VAL A 136 -4.45 5.91 8.38
N GLY A 137 -5.78 5.95 8.34
CA GLY A 137 -6.60 6.98 8.97
C GLY A 137 -7.07 8.05 7.98
N GLU A 138 -7.99 8.89 8.43
CA GLU A 138 -8.41 10.06 7.66
C GLU A 138 -7.28 11.09 7.53
N CYS A 139 -7.36 11.92 6.49
CA CYS A 139 -6.48 13.07 6.37
C CYS A 139 -6.78 14.06 7.49
N VAL A 140 -5.74 14.44 8.24
CA VAL A 140 -5.82 15.54 9.19
C VAL A 140 -5.63 16.84 8.42
N GLU A 141 -6.52 17.81 8.62
CA GLU A 141 -6.21 19.19 8.24
C GLU A 141 -4.94 19.58 8.99
N GLN A 142 -3.96 20.17 8.29
CA GLN A 142 -2.78 20.71 8.95
C GLN A 142 -3.26 21.63 10.10
N PRO A 143 -2.78 21.48 11.34
CA PRO A 143 -3.05 22.51 12.33
C PRO A 143 -2.54 23.82 11.74
N VAL A 144 -3.42 24.79 11.56
CA VAL A 144 -3.02 26.15 11.21
C VAL A 144 -2.06 26.59 12.32
N GLY A 145 -0.79 26.73 11.99
CA GLY A 145 0.21 27.27 12.90
C GLY A 145 -0.07 28.72 13.24
#